data_AF-X1BHW8-F1
#
_entry.id   AF-X1BHW8-F1
#
_cell.length_a   1.000
_cell.length_b   1.000
_cell.length_c   1.000
_cell.angle_alpha   90.00
_cell.angle_beta   90.00
_cell.angle_gamma   90.00
#
_symmetry.space_group_name_H-M   'P 1'
#
loop_
_entity.id
_entity.type
_entity.pdbx_description
1 polymer ?
#
loop_
_entity_poly.entity_id
_entity_poly.type
_entity_poly.pdbx_seq_one_letter_code
_entity_poly.pdbx_strand_id
1 'polypeptide(L)'
;MNIDIIKNECKKQGIVHIIKYDEPLKNHTSLRVGGPADVFCSPGNIEDLKKVVSISKEYNMPFWVIGNGTNLLILDKGIRGFVINLNKDFKKIEFSDKIV
;
A
#
# COMPACT_ATOMS: atom_id res chain seq x y z
N MET A 1 -10.79 -2.31 -15.23
CA MET A 1 -10.68 -1.98 -13.80
C MET A 1 -11.33 -0.63 -13.59
N ASN A 2 -12.35 -0.53 -12.74
CA ASN A 2 -13.06 0.73 -12.52
C ASN A 2 -12.58 1.38 -11.22
N ILE A 3 -11.68 2.35 -11.34
CA ILE A 3 -11.06 3.01 -10.17
C ILE A 3 -12.06 3.86 -9.38
N ASP A 4 -13.15 4.29 -9.99
CA ASP A 4 -14.19 5.08 -9.32
C ASP A 4 -15.01 4.22 -8.36
N ILE A 5 -15.25 2.95 -8.70
CA ILE A 5 -15.85 1.97 -7.77
C ILE A 5 -14.96 1.80 -6.54
N ILE A 6 -13.65 1.67 -6.76
CA ILE A 6 -12.68 1.49 -5.68
C ILE A 6 -12.59 2.73 -4.80
N LYS A 7 -12.58 3.92 -5.40
CA LYS A 7 -12.64 5.20 -4.68
C LYS A 7 -13.85 5.25 -3.74
N ASN A 8 -15.02 4.85 -4.25
CA ASN A 8 -16.25 4.82 -3.46
C ASN A 8 -16.19 3.79 -2.33
N GLU A 9 -15.67 2.59 -2.57
CA GLU A 9 -15.54 1.57 -1.52
C GLU A 9 -14.52 1.98 -0.46
N CYS A 10 -13.36 2.54 -0.84
CA CYS A 10 -12.40 3.10 0.11
C CYS A 10 -13.02 4.21 0.98
N LYS A 11 -13.91 5.02 0.41
CA LYS A 11 -14.69 6.04 1.15
C LYS A 11 -15.67 5.40 2.12
N LYS A 12 -16.44 4.41 1.68
CA LYS A 12 -17.41 3.68 2.50
C LYS A 12 -16.73 2.95 3.68
N GLN A 13 -15.55 2.40 3.47
CA GLN A 13 -14.76 1.70 4.49
C GLN A 13 -13.98 2.64 5.43
N GLY A 14 -14.01 3.96 5.17
CA GLY A 14 -13.40 4.99 6.00
C GLY A 14 -11.86 5.07 5.88
N ILE A 15 -11.27 4.50 4.84
CA ILE A 15 -9.80 4.40 4.68
C ILE A 15 -9.20 5.45 3.74
N VAL A 16 -9.96 6.44 3.28
CA VAL A 16 -9.47 7.45 2.30
C VAL A 16 -8.19 8.16 2.76
N HIS A 17 -8.04 8.36 4.07
CA HIS A 17 -6.89 9.05 4.66
C HIS A 17 -5.54 8.33 4.46
N ILE A 18 -5.55 7.03 4.15
CA ILE A 18 -4.34 6.24 3.85
C ILE A 18 -4.15 5.96 2.35
N ILE A 19 -5.04 6.46 1.49
CA ILE A 19 -5.05 6.15 0.06
C ILE A 19 -4.56 7.35 -0.75
N LYS A 20 -3.72 7.07 -1.75
CA LYS A 20 -3.36 8.01 -2.81
C LYS A 20 -3.57 7.34 -4.17
N TYR A 21 -4.01 8.11 -5.16
CA TYR A 21 -4.21 7.63 -6.52
C TYR A 21 -3.11 8.18 -7.43
N ASP A 22 -2.71 7.39 -8.42
CA ASP A 22 -1.66 7.73 -9.37
C ASP A 22 -0.34 8.18 -8.69
N GLU A 23 -0.04 7.60 -7.53
CA GLU A 23 1.11 8.00 -6.70
C GLU A 23 2.42 7.53 -7.33
N PRO A 24 3.36 8.43 -7.66
CA PRO A 24 4.64 8.07 -8.26
C PRO A 24 5.49 7.21 -7.32
N LEU A 25 5.79 5.97 -7.72
CA LEU A 25 6.52 5.02 -6.87
C LEU A 25 8.01 5.36 -6.73
N LYS A 26 8.57 6.21 -7.59
CA LYS A 26 9.90 6.81 -7.39
C LYS A 26 10.06 7.54 -6.06
N ASN A 27 8.95 8.00 -5.44
CA ASN A 27 8.99 8.63 -4.12
C ASN A 27 9.14 7.62 -2.97
N HIS A 28 9.03 6.32 -3.27
CA HIS A 28 8.97 5.21 -2.30
C HIS A 28 10.03 4.13 -2.56
N THR A 29 10.97 4.36 -3.47
CA THR A 29 12.07 3.44 -3.80
C THR A 29 13.43 4.11 -3.58
N SER A 30 14.45 3.35 -3.17
CA SER A 30 15.80 3.87 -2.96
C SER A 30 16.45 4.35 -4.25
N LEU A 31 16.16 3.67 -5.36
CA LEU A 31 16.65 3.99 -6.70
C LEU A 31 15.99 5.23 -7.30
N ARG A 32 14.93 5.77 -6.65
CA ARG A 32 14.16 6.94 -7.13
C ARG A 32 13.63 6.77 -8.56
N VAL A 33 13.26 5.53 -8.89
CA VAL A 33 12.62 5.13 -10.15
C VAL A 33 11.29 4.44 -9.86
N GLY A 34 10.39 4.48 -10.84
CA GLY A 34 9.06 3.89 -10.72
C GLY A 34 7.95 4.86 -11.10
N GLY A 35 7.12 4.41 -12.03
CA GLY A 35 5.89 5.08 -12.45
C GLY A 35 4.79 5.08 -11.37
N PRO A 36 3.57 5.49 -11.74
CA PRO A 36 2.47 5.62 -10.79
C PRO A 36 1.93 4.25 -10.31
N ALA A 37 1.57 4.15 -9.04
CA ALA A 37 0.63 3.13 -8.56
C ALA A 37 -0.80 3.61 -8.78
N ASP A 38 -1.68 2.72 -9.26
CA ASP A 38 -3.11 3.08 -9.40
C ASP A 38 -3.70 3.53 -8.08
N VAL A 39 -3.41 2.74 -7.03
CA VAL A 39 -3.85 2.97 -5.67
C VAL A 39 -2.71 2.63 -4.74
N PHE A 40 -2.09 3.66 -4.17
CA PHE A 40 -1.08 3.52 -3.13
C PHE A 40 -1.74 3.61 -1.76
N CYS A 41 -1.44 2.65 -0.88
CA CYS A 41 -1.98 2.56 0.46
C CYS A 41 -0.83 2.62 1.48
N SER A 42 -0.99 3.41 2.54
CA SER A 42 -0.09 3.40 3.70
C SER A 42 -0.90 3.12 4.98
N PRO A 43 -1.30 1.86 5.24
CA PRO A 43 -2.12 1.51 6.39
C PRO A 43 -1.42 1.90 7.71
N GLY A 44 -2.16 2.50 8.65
CA GLY A 44 -1.61 2.91 9.94
C GLY A 44 -1.69 1.81 11.01
N ASN A 45 -2.50 0.79 10.77
CA ASN A 45 -2.73 -0.32 11.70
C ASN A 45 -3.27 -1.57 10.98
N ILE A 46 -3.45 -2.66 11.72
CA ILE A 46 -3.93 -3.94 11.20
C ILE A 46 -5.34 -3.83 10.59
N GLU A 47 -6.22 -3.00 11.16
CA GLU A 47 -7.60 -2.87 10.68
C GLU A 47 -7.66 -2.19 9.32
N ASP A 48 -6.87 -1.13 9.14
CA ASP A 48 -6.68 -0.49 7.84
C ASP A 48 -6.18 -1.48 6.77
N LEU A 49 -5.17 -2.28 7.12
CA LEU A 49 -4.61 -3.29 6.22
C LEU A 49 -5.66 -4.36 5.84
N LYS A 50 -6.43 -4.85 6.81
CA LYS A 50 -7.52 -5.79 6.56
C LYS A 50 -8.53 -5.22 5.57
N LYS A 51 -8.94 -3.97 5.75
CA LYS A 51 -9.90 -3.31 4.83
C LYS A 51 -9.35 -3.23 3.41
N VAL A 52 -8.08 -2.82 3.23
CA VAL A 52 -7.45 -2.78 1.90
C VAL A 52 -7.44 -4.18 1.25
N VAL A 53 -7.01 -5.20 1.99
CA VAL A 53 -6.95 -6.58 1.46
C VAL A 53 -8.35 -7.13 1.14
N SER A 54 -9.36 -6.81 1.96
CA SER A 54 -10.75 -7.22 1.72
C SER A 54 -11.31 -6.58 0.45
N ILE A 55 -11.13 -5.28 0.25
CA ILE A 55 -11.54 -4.59 -0.99
C ILE A 55 -10.82 -5.21 -2.19
N SER A 56 -9.51 -5.46 -2.06
CA SER A 56 -8.72 -6.07 -3.12
C SER A 56 -9.28 -7.43 -3.55
N LYS A 57 -9.69 -8.26 -2.58
CA LYS A 57 -10.30 -9.58 -2.85
C LYS A 57 -11.70 -9.46 -3.44
N GLU A 58 -12.55 -8.62 -2.86
CA GLU A 58 -13.94 -8.43 -3.31
C GLU A 58 -14.01 -7.99 -4.78
N TYR A 59 -13.12 -7.09 -5.19
CA TYR A 59 -13.09 -6.52 -6.54
C TYR A 59 -12.06 -7.17 -7.46
N ASN A 60 -11.46 -8.31 -7.06
CA ASN A 60 -10.41 -9.01 -7.81
C ASN A 60 -9.28 -8.09 -8.29
N MET A 61 -8.92 -7.12 -7.46
CA MET A 61 -7.77 -6.27 -7.73
C MET A 61 -6.49 -6.94 -7.25
N PRO A 62 -5.44 -7.00 -8.07
CA PRO A 62 -4.13 -7.43 -7.60
C PRO A 62 -3.59 -6.40 -6.61
N PHE A 63 -2.80 -6.88 -5.64
CA PHE A 63 -2.06 -6.00 -4.75
C PHE A 63 -0.62 -6.47 -4.59
N TRP A 64 0.25 -5.51 -4.31
CA TRP A 64 1.65 -5.70 -4.02
C TRP A 64 1.96 -5.11 -2.66
N VAL A 65 2.80 -5.79 -1.88
CA VAL A 65 3.28 -5.26 -0.60
C VAL A 65 4.73 -4.82 -0.76
N ILE A 66 5.03 -3.59 -0.34
CA ILE A 66 6.37 -3.03 -0.37
C ILE A 66 6.79 -2.52 1.02
N GLY A 67 8.09 -2.55 1.27
CA GLY A 67 8.72 -1.89 2.41
C GLY A 67 9.36 -0.56 1.99
N ASN A 68 10.62 -0.34 2.37
CA ASN A 68 11.41 0.84 1.99
C ASN A 68 11.75 0.94 0.48
N GLY A 69 11.38 -0.07 -0.33
CA GLY A 69 11.72 -0.10 -1.75
C GLY A 69 13.22 -0.09 -2.05
N THR A 70 14.04 -0.66 -1.15
CA THR A 70 15.52 -0.67 -1.30
C THR A 70 16.04 -1.65 -2.35
N ASN A 71 15.21 -2.62 -2.73
CA ASN A 71 15.53 -3.66 -3.70
C ASN A 71 14.43 -3.78 -4.77
N LEU A 72 13.85 -2.66 -5.19
CA LEU A 72 12.79 -2.62 -6.20
C LEU A 72 13.22 -1.79 -7.41
N LEU A 73 13.15 -2.38 -8.60
CA LEU A 73 13.25 -1.69 -9.88
C LEU A 73 11.86 -1.68 -10.52
N ILE A 74 11.17 -0.54 -10.39
CA ILE A 74 9.80 -0.37 -10.88
C ILE A 74 9.86 0.38 -12.21
N LEU A 75 9.16 -0.13 -13.22
CA LEU A 75 9.13 0.47 -14.55
C LEU A 75 8.37 1.81 -14.54
N ASP A 76 8.63 2.66 -15.53
CA ASP A 76 7.97 3.97 -15.68
C ASP A 76 6.46 3.89 -15.92
N LYS A 77 5.96 2.72 -16.39
CA LYS A 77 4.53 2.44 -16.48
C LYS A 77 3.87 2.18 -15.12
N GLY A 78 4.67 2.05 -14.06
CA GLY A 78 4.19 1.90 -12.69
C GLY A 78 3.62 0.52 -12.39
N ILE A 79 2.70 0.46 -11.42
CA ILE A 79 2.10 -0.79 -10.94
C ILE A 79 0.57 -0.68 -11.01
N ARG A 80 -0.06 -1.66 -11.67
CA ARG A 80 -1.51 -1.81 -11.68
C ARG A 80 -1.99 -2.50 -10.42
N GLY A 81 -3.13 -2.06 -9.89
CA GLY A 81 -3.68 -2.57 -8.65
C GLY A 81 -3.30 -1.74 -7.42
N PHE A 82 -3.41 -2.36 -6.26
CA PHE A 82 -2.99 -1.75 -5.00
C PHE A 82 -1.48 -1.92 -4.78
N VAL A 83 -0.84 -0.87 -4.27
CA VAL A 83 0.50 -0.94 -3.70
C VAL A 83 0.41 -0.58 -2.23
N ILE A 84 0.66 -1.56 -1.36
CA ILE A 84 0.54 -1.45 0.09
C ILE A 84 1.94 -1.23 0.66
N ASN A 85 2.19 -0.06 1.23
CA ASN A 85 3.44 0.26 1.90
C ASN A 85 3.30 0.10 3.42
N LEU A 86 4.01 -0.88 3.99
CA LEU A 86 4.00 -1.16 5.43
C LEU A 86 5.13 -0.47 6.19
N ASN A 87 6.00 0.26 5.49
CA ASN A 87 7.19 0.86 6.09
C ASN A 87 6.90 2.02 7.05
N LYS A 88 5.69 2.58 7.14
CA LYS A 88 5.49 3.73 8.05
C LYS A 88 5.20 3.27 9.48
N ASP A 89 4.12 2.55 9.66
CA ASP A 89 3.52 2.32 10.98
C ASP A 89 3.75 0.88 11.53
N PHE A 90 4.15 -0.07 10.69
CA PHE A 90 4.41 -1.47 11.09
C PHE A 90 5.88 -1.70 11.49
N LYS A 91 6.38 -0.94 12.47
CA LYS A 91 7.77 -1.01 12.95
C LYS A 91 7.93 -1.46 14.40
N LYS A 92 6.85 -1.85 15.07
CA LYS A 92 6.89 -2.22 16.48
C LYS A 92 7.81 -3.42 16.68
N ILE A 93 8.74 -3.30 17.61
CA ILE A 93 9.60 -4.38 18.10
C ILE A 93 9.25 -4.57 19.57
N GLU A 94 9.02 -5.81 19.99
CA GLU A 94 8.67 -6.17 21.37
C GLU A 94 9.53 -7.35 21.80
N PHE A 95 10.14 -7.25 22.98
CA PHE A 95 10.89 -8.33 23.61
C PHE A 95 9.98 -9.00 24.62
N SER A 96 9.69 -10.30 24.45
CA SER A 96 8.82 -11.06 25.35
C SER A 96 9.57 -11.72 26.51
N ASP A 97 10.90 -11.78 26.44
CA ASP A 97 11.73 -12.46 27.43
C ASP A 97 12.50 -11.46 28.28
N LYS A 98 12.77 -11.82 29.55
CA LYS A 98 13.84 -11.18 30.32
C LYS A 98 15.16 -11.60 29.68
N ILE A 99 15.77 -10.68 28.95
CA ILE A 99 17.16 -10.81 28.51
C ILE A 99 18.00 -11.04 29.78
N VAL A 100 18.59 -12.23 29.90
CA VAL A 100 19.58 -12.57 30.93
C VAL A 100 20.91 -11.98 30.53
#